data_AF-A0AAN7QL83-F1
#
_entry.id   AF-A0AAN7QL83-F1
#
_cell.length_a   1.000
_cell.length_b   1.000
_cell.length_c   1.000
_cell.angle_alpha   90.00
_cell.angle_beta   90.00
_cell.angle_gamma   90.00
#
_symmetry.space_group_name_H-M   'P 1'
#
loop_
_entity.id
_entity.type
_entity.pdbx_description
1 polymer ?
#
loop_
_entity_poly.entity_id
_entity_poly.type
_entity_poly.pdbx_seq_one_letter_code
_entity_poly.pdbx_strand_id
1 'polypeptide(L)'
;MDYCLSGDVPRVDGQLAVSRAFGDKSLKEHLSSEPHVVVEEIDDHTDLIVLASDGLWKVMSNQEAVNLIKNVKDARSAAKNLAEEAIRRESKDDISCIVVRF
;
A
#
# COMPACT_ATOMS: atom_id res chain seq x y z
N MET A 1 10.45 2.32 30.61
CA MET A 1 10.23 0.96 30.09
C MET A 1 9.77 1.16 28.66
N ASP A 2 10.61 0.85 27.68
CA ASP A 2 10.20 0.73 26.27
C ASP A 2 11.20 -0.22 25.61
N TYR A 3 10.97 -1.51 25.76
CA TYR A 3 11.68 -2.51 24.97
C TYR A 3 10.86 -2.71 23.69
N CYS A 4 11.14 -1.91 22.65
CA CYS A 4 10.80 -2.32 21.29
C CYS A 4 11.74 -3.46 20.93
N LEU A 5 11.27 -4.69 21.11
CA LEU A 5 11.96 -5.89 20.64
C LEU A 5 11.99 -5.83 19.10
N SER A 6 13.17 -6.07 18.53
CA SER A 6 13.42 -6.14 17.09
C SER A 6 12.41 -7.10 16.43
N GLY A 7 11.35 -6.55 15.84
CA GLY A 7 10.28 -7.32 15.19
C GLY A 7 8.87 -6.71 15.35
N ASP A 8 8.67 -5.81 16.31
CA ASP A 8 7.36 -5.19 16.52
C ASP A 8 7.15 -3.95 15.63
N VAL A 9 6.06 -3.97 14.84
CA VAL A 9 5.59 -2.77 14.13
C VAL A 9 5.12 -1.74 15.16
N PRO A 10 5.61 -0.49 15.13
CA PRO A 10 5.15 0.55 16.06
C PRO A 10 3.64 0.75 15.98
N ARG A 11 3.00 0.90 17.15
CA ARG A 11 1.54 1.04 17.27
C ARG A 11 1.15 2.27 18.09
N VAL A 12 0.15 3.01 17.63
CA VAL A 12 -0.51 4.06 18.41
C VAL A 12 -1.19 3.42 19.61
N ASP A 13 -0.83 3.87 20.82
CA ASP A 13 -1.28 3.35 22.11
C ASP A 13 -1.19 1.82 22.23
N GLY A 14 -0.20 1.21 21.56
CA GLY A 14 0.00 -0.25 21.52
C GLY A 14 -1.06 -1.02 20.72
N GLN A 15 -2.03 -0.34 20.08
CA GLN A 15 -3.18 -0.97 19.43
C GLN A 15 -3.08 -0.94 17.91
N LEU A 16 -2.93 0.25 17.31
CA LEU A 16 -3.09 0.44 15.87
C LEU A 16 -1.76 0.70 15.15
N ALA A 17 -1.45 -0.07 14.11
CA ALA A 17 -0.20 0.05 13.34
C ALA A 17 -0.22 1.17 12.28
N VAL A 18 -1.10 2.16 12.44
CA VAL A 18 -1.19 3.36 11.60
C VAL A 18 -1.43 4.59 12.47
N SER A 19 -0.95 5.75 12.02
CA SER A 19 -1.16 7.04 12.70
C SER A 19 -2.34 7.82 12.15
N ARG A 20 -2.98 7.32 11.09
CA ARG A 20 -4.16 7.94 10.46
C ARG A 20 -5.18 6.88 10.05
N ALA A 21 -6.44 7.09 10.43
CA ALA A 21 -7.57 6.27 9.98
C ALA A 21 -8.91 6.97 10.24
N PHE A 22 -9.91 6.60 9.43
CA PHE A 22 -11.31 6.85 9.77
C PHE A 22 -11.76 5.87 10.86
N GLY A 23 -12.71 6.25 11.72
CA GLY A 23 -13.18 5.38 12.81
C GLY A 23 -12.33 5.45 14.08
N ASP A 24 -12.24 4.36 14.86
CA ASP A 24 -11.41 4.25 16.07
C ASP A 24 -11.56 5.41 17.06
N LYS A 25 -12.82 5.70 17.43
CA LYS A 25 -13.19 6.86 18.26
C LYS A 25 -12.39 6.95 19.57
N SER A 26 -12.07 5.81 20.18
CA SER A 26 -11.31 5.73 21.42
C SER A 26 -9.85 6.18 21.30
N LEU A 27 -9.29 6.26 20.09
CA LEU A 27 -7.90 6.63 19.83
C LEU A 27 -7.75 8.03 19.21
N LYS A 28 -8.84 8.81 19.09
CA LYS A 28 -8.85 10.06 18.31
C LYS A 28 -7.94 11.18 18.83
N GLU A 29 -7.50 11.12 20.09
CA GLU A 29 -6.52 12.08 20.59
C GLU A 29 -5.13 11.89 19.96
N HIS A 30 -4.80 10.65 19.56
CA HIS A 30 -3.50 10.29 18.95
C HIS A 30 -3.60 9.81 17.50
N LEU A 31 -4.82 9.74 16.95
CA LEU A 31 -5.12 9.21 15.62
C LEU A 31 -5.85 10.23 14.75
N SER A 32 -5.17 10.73 13.72
CA SER A 32 -5.76 11.71 12.80
C SER A 32 -6.68 11.06 11.77
N SER A 33 -7.73 11.77 11.37
CA SER A 33 -8.58 11.40 10.22
C SER A 33 -8.31 12.25 8.98
N GLU A 34 -7.34 13.18 9.08
CA GLU A 34 -7.01 14.09 8.00
C GLU A 34 -6.09 13.37 6.99
N PRO A 35 -6.49 13.31 5.70
CA PRO A 35 -5.66 12.69 4.69
C PRO A 35 -4.42 13.53 4.39
N HIS A 36 -3.40 12.89 3.84
CA HIS A 36 -2.36 13.62 3.12
C HIS A 36 -2.84 13.83 1.67
N VAL A 37 -2.85 15.08 1.21
CA VAL A 37 -3.36 15.45 -0.11
C VAL A 37 -2.21 15.99 -0.94
N VAL A 38 -2.03 15.40 -2.13
CA VAL A 38 -1.06 15.82 -3.14
C VAL A 38 -1.79 15.91 -4.48
N VAL A 39 -1.42 16.90 -5.29
CA VAL A 39 -1.93 17.10 -6.64
C VAL A 39 -0.74 17.03 -7.59
N GLU A 40 -0.74 16.05 -8.47
CA GLU A 40 0.27 15.85 -9.51
C GLU A 40 -0.41 15.91 -10.88
N GLU A 41 0.24 16.56 -11.85
CA GLU A 41 -0.23 16.61 -13.23
C GLU A 41 0.21 15.35 -13.97
N ILE A 42 -0.70 14.74 -14.73
CA ILE A 42 -0.37 13.59 -15.57
C ILE A 42 0.09 14.14 -16.91
N ASP A 43 1.32 13.80 -17.28
CA ASP A 43 1.95 14.19 -18.53
C ASP A 43 2.26 12.98 -19.43
N ASP A 44 2.83 13.25 -20.61
CA ASP A 44 3.23 12.23 -21.59
C ASP A 44 4.36 11.31 -21.08
N HIS A 45 4.94 11.57 -19.91
CA HIS A 45 5.97 10.76 -19.27
C HIS A 45 5.40 9.81 -18.20
N THR A 46 4.10 9.88 -17.93
CA THR A 46 3.43 9.08 -16.91
C THR A 46 2.82 7.83 -17.51
N ASP A 47 3.49 6.68 -17.37
CA ASP A 47 3.01 5.41 -17.95
C ASP A 47 1.78 4.82 -17.23
N LEU A 48 1.79 4.88 -15.89
CA LEU A 48 0.81 4.19 -15.05
C LEU A 48 0.78 4.70 -13.62
N ILE A 49 -0.31 4.42 -12.92
CA ILE A 49 -0.46 4.55 -11.46
C ILE A 49 -0.84 3.18 -10.88
N VAL A 50 -0.20 2.80 -9.77
CA VAL A 50 -0.56 1.63 -8.96
C VAL A 50 -1.07 2.09 -7.61
N LEU A 51 -2.28 1.69 -7.26
CA LEU A 51 -2.86 1.86 -5.91
C LEU A 51 -3.08 0.47 -5.33
N ALA A 52 -2.57 0.20 -4.14
CA ALA A 52 -2.74 -1.11 -3.52
C ALA A 52 -2.74 -1.04 -1.99
N SER A 53 -3.34 -2.05 -1.36
CA SER A 53 -3.23 -2.28 0.10
C SER A 53 -1.79 -2.63 0.48
N ASP A 54 -1.49 -2.50 1.77
CA ASP A 54 -0.19 -2.87 2.34
C ASP A 54 0.14 -4.37 2.17
N GLY A 55 -0.87 -5.22 1.99
CA GLY A 55 -0.69 -6.62 1.58
C GLY A 55 0.18 -6.79 0.33
N LEU A 56 0.17 -5.85 -0.62
CA LEU A 56 1.10 -5.83 -1.75
C LEU A 56 2.48 -5.32 -1.33
N TRP A 57 2.51 -4.13 -0.70
CA TRP A 57 3.74 -3.38 -0.44
C TRP A 57 4.63 -3.99 0.66
N LYS A 58 4.07 -4.86 1.52
CA LYS A 58 4.85 -5.63 2.50
C LYS A 58 5.80 -6.65 1.88
N VAL A 59 5.53 -7.10 0.65
CA VAL A 59 6.29 -8.17 -0.03
C VAL A 59 6.91 -7.73 -1.36
N MET A 60 6.68 -6.49 -1.77
CA MET A 60 7.13 -5.97 -3.05
C MET A 60 7.40 -4.47 -2.95
N SER A 61 8.57 -4.04 -3.43
CA SER A 61 8.91 -2.63 -3.56
C SER A 61 8.20 -1.98 -4.76
N ASN A 62 8.08 -0.65 -4.74
CA ASN A 62 7.47 0.12 -5.82
C ASN A 62 8.07 -0.22 -7.20
N GLN A 63 9.40 -0.32 -7.28
CA GLN A 63 10.08 -0.58 -8.55
C GLN A 63 9.89 -2.01 -9.04
N GLU A 64 9.82 -3.01 -8.14
CA GLU A 64 9.48 -4.38 -8.52
C GLU A 64 8.08 -4.48 -9.09
N ALA A 65 7.11 -3.79 -8.48
CA ALA A 65 5.74 -3.74 -8.97
C ALA A 65 5.69 -3.20 -10.41
N VAL A 66 6.31 -2.04 -10.65
CA VAL A 66 6.39 -1.45 -11.99
C VAL A 66 7.08 -2.40 -12.98
N ASN A 67 8.22 -2.98 -12.61
CA ASN A 67 8.97 -3.88 -13.47
C ASN A 67 8.19 -5.14 -13.85
N LEU A 68 7.37 -5.67 -12.94
CA LEU A 68 6.53 -6.83 -13.18
C LEU A 68 5.46 -6.54 -14.24
N ILE A 69 4.84 -5.37 -14.20
CA ILE A 69 3.70 -5.05 -15.06
C ILE A 69 4.01 -4.16 -16.26
N LYS A 70 5.23 -3.60 -16.39
CA LYS A 70 5.55 -2.63 -17.45
C LYS A 70 5.20 -3.10 -18.87
N ASN A 71 5.32 -4.39 -19.15
CA ASN A 71 5.03 -4.97 -20.48
C ASN A 71 3.59 -5.50 -20.61
N VAL A 72 2.75 -5.39 -19.58
CA VAL A 72 1.38 -5.90 -19.55
C VAL A 72 0.42 -4.78 -19.98
N LYS A 73 -0.06 -4.82 -21.22
CA LYS A 73 -0.88 -3.75 -21.80
C LYS A 73 -2.25 -3.58 -21.12
N ASP A 74 -2.91 -4.67 -20.78
CA ASP A 74 -4.24 -4.62 -20.15
C ASP A 74 -4.11 -4.31 -18.65
N ALA A 75 -4.76 -3.23 -18.21
CA ALA A 75 -4.66 -2.74 -16.82
C ALA A 75 -5.22 -3.75 -15.80
N ARG A 76 -6.32 -4.44 -16.14
CA ARG A 76 -6.90 -5.49 -15.28
C ARG A 76 -5.92 -6.66 -15.11
N SER A 77 -5.28 -7.08 -16.19
CA SER A 77 -4.27 -8.14 -16.16
C SER A 77 -3.04 -7.71 -15.38
N ALA A 78 -2.60 -6.47 -15.51
CA ALA A 78 -1.51 -5.91 -14.70
C ALA A 78 -1.84 -5.96 -13.20
N ALA A 79 -3.03 -5.49 -12.80
CA ALA A 79 -3.48 -5.54 -11.40
C ALA A 79 -3.56 -6.98 -10.88
N LYS A 80 -4.08 -7.91 -11.70
CA LYS A 80 -4.13 -9.34 -11.37
C LYS A 80 -2.73 -9.92 -11.16
N ASN A 81 -1.78 -9.62 -12.05
CA ASN A 81 -0.41 -10.10 -11.94
C ASN A 81 0.28 -9.62 -10.65
N LEU A 82 0.04 -8.37 -10.24
CA LEU A 82 0.54 -7.82 -8.97
C LEU A 82 -0.03 -8.59 -7.77
N ALA A 83 -1.36 -8.80 -7.75
CA ALA A 83 -2.01 -9.52 -6.67
C ALA A 83 -1.53 -10.98 -6.57
N GLU A 84 -1.42 -11.68 -7.71
CA GLU A 84 -0.91 -13.05 -7.77
C GLU A 84 0.55 -13.14 -7.33
N GLU A 85 1.39 -12.17 -7.69
CA GLU A 85 2.78 -12.14 -7.25
C GLU A 85 2.88 -11.93 -5.74
N ALA A 86 2.07 -11.06 -5.14
CA ALA A 86 2.07 -10.91 -3.69
C ALA A 86 1.60 -12.18 -2.96
N ILE A 87 0.63 -12.92 -3.52
CA ILE A 87 0.24 -14.24 -3.02
C ILE A 87 1.40 -15.24 -3.14
N ARG A 88 2.10 -15.28 -4.30
CA ARG A 88 3.27 -16.14 -4.52
C ARG A 88 4.42 -15.84 -3.55
N ARG A 89 4.57 -14.58 -3.14
CA ARG A 89 5.53 -14.13 -2.12
C ARG A 89 5.02 -14.33 -0.69
N GLU A 90 3.96 -15.10 -0.52
CA GLU A 90 3.37 -15.46 0.76
C GLU A 90 2.90 -14.29 1.63
N SER A 91 2.42 -13.22 1.00
CA SER A 91 1.74 -12.15 1.76
C SER A 91 0.62 -12.76 2.61
N LYS A 92 0.56 -12.33 3.88
CA LYS A 92 -0.38 -12.84 4.89
C LYS A 92 -1.56 -11.89 5.12
N ASP A 93 -1.71 -10.88 4.28
CA ASP A 93 -2.72 -9.83 4.40
C ASP A 93 -3.73 -9.90 3.26
N ASP A 94 -4.83 -9.16 3.37
CA ASP A 94 -5.76 -8.95 2.26
C ASP A 94 -5.10 -8.11 1.17
N ILE A 95 -5.21 -8.57 -0.08
CA ILE A 95 -4.56 -7.92 -1.23
C ILE A 95 -5.62 -7.30 -2.12
N SER A 96 -5.57 -5.98 -2.26
CA SER A 96 -6.36 -5.21 -3.23
C SER A 96 -5.44 -4.34 -4.06
N CYS A 97 -5.64 -4.31 -5.38
CA CYS A 97 -4.80 -3.57 -6.31
C CYS A 97 -5.62 -2.96 -7.45
N ILE A 98 -5.33 -1.70 -7.79
CA ILE A 98 -5.87 -0.96 -8.92
C ILE A 98 -4.68 -0.48 -9.76
N VAL A 99 -4.76 -0.68 -11.07
CA VAL A 99 -3.79 -0.16 -12.04
C VAL A 99 -4.53 0.75 -13.00
N VAL A 100 -4.01 1.96 -13.17
CA VAL A 100 -4.45 2.92 -14.20
C VAL A 100 -3.30 3.08 -15.18
N ARG A 101 -3.61 3.10 -16.48
CA ARG A 101 -2.65 3.36 -17.56
C ARG A 101 -3.08 4.59 -18.35
N PHE A 102 -2.11 5.34 -18.83
CA PHE A 102 -2.31 6.54 -19.64
C PHE A 102 -1.86 6.33 -21.09
#